data_AF-A0A066WP72-F1
#
_entry.id   AF-A0A066WP72-F1
#
_cell.length_a   1.000
_cell.length_b   1.000
_cell.length_c   1.000
_cell.angle_alpha   90.00
_cell.angle_beta   90.00
_cell.angle_gamma   90.00
#
_symmetry.space_group_name_H-M   'P 1'
#
loop_
_entity.id
_entity.type
_entity.pdbx_description
1 polymer ?
#
loop_
_entity_poly.entity_id
_entity_poly.type
_entity_poly.pdbx_seq_one_letter_code
_entity_poly.pdbx_strand_id
1 'polypeptide(L)'
;MFQFSDIRVDCCALVGAFCGRGTLSSFAFPLSSSEKHVTDTLTAPLADPKVAAPRPPQFTSIPSLLSSLQNEYDSIIFEMITLKKQYDSVRQELASALYTNDAANRVIARLLKERDEAREALANIGGTLGNGAAASTAAQQDTDMAAGDAGAAVAAGALPADALAEIDATAARLSSQRKPKSKQKAPAGYATPAQVPSFAQTKSLPSMHSTKPPGISALALSGNGNWVITGGNDKQVQIYDRVSDQVVATLKGHTKPITCVAFEPPSEVDIGSEAAGALPPPRFAVSASEDKTVRIWRAEPDGSKWALAHTLKGFKDAVTGIDVHPAGKLLGVASRDATWALYDIESGKALISIDAPASGAETEEEAAGGYAYESLAFHPDGQLLATGTKEGVIRVWDVKTAAKATTFRGSQVGSAITALSFSENGYYLAAAAKNSTIVQVWDLRKLSVAGTIEAAVNSDDSLVSDVAFDPSAQFLAVVGSDAKVYANKSWSLLYTFDGNAAEITSADWDAKDGSLVVASLDRTLRTVGVPSQ
;
A
#
# COMPACT_ATOMS: atom_id res chain seq x y z
N MET A 1 -50.86 62.84 -40.93
CA MET A 1 -49.68 62.44 -41.72
C MET A 1 -48.84 61.51 -40.86
N PHE A 2 -49.16 60.22 -40.88
CA PHE A 2 -48.27 59.11 -40.50
C PHE A 2 -48.76 57.92 -41.32
N GLN A 3 -47.91 57.47 -42.23
CA GLN A 3 -48.17 56.42 -43.20
C GLN A 3 -47.83 55.07 -42.53
N PHE A 4 -48.75 54.11 -42.62
CA PHE A 4 -48.49 52.70 -42.32
C PHE A 4 -47.58 52.13 -43.40
N SER A 5 -46.43 51.59 -43.00
CA SER A 5 -45.64 50.66 -43.82
C SER A 5 -44.90 49.68 -42.88
N ASP A 6 -45.27 48.41 -43.01
CA ASP A 6 -44.48 47.20 -42.74
C ASP A 6 -43.71 47.08 -41.42
N ILE A 7 -44.38 46.50 -40.42
CA ILE A 7 -43.73 45.76 -39.33
C ILE A 7 -43.64 44.29 -39.77
N ARG A 8 -42.51 43.90 -40.36
CA ARG A 8 -42.07 42.49 -40.39
C ARG A 8 -41.48 42.17 -39.02
N VAL A 9 -42.18 41.33 -38.26
CA VAL A 9 -41.63 40.70 -37.06
C VAL A 9 -40.76 39.53 -37.53
N ASP A 10 -39.46 39.74 -37.64
CA ASP A 10 -38.49 38.67 -37.84
C ASP A 10 -38.46 37.78 -36.59
N CYS A 11 -39.24 36.70 -36.63
CA CYS A 11 -39.29 35.64 -35.63
C CYS A 11 -38.08 34.67 -35.76
N CYS A 12 -36.90 35.19 -36.12
CA CYS A 12 -35.67 34.43 -36.36
C CYS A 12 -34.47 35.13 -35.71
N ALA A 13 -34.46 35.22 -34.38
CA ALA A 13 -33.28 35.64 -33.62
C ALA A 13 -33.11 34.86 -32.30
N LEU A 14 -33.61 33.62 -32.25
CA LEU A 14 -33.34 32.69 -31.14
C LEU A 14 -32.91 31.29 -31.61
N VAL A 15 -32.36 31.19 -32.82
CA VAL A 15 -31.73 29.99 -33.37
C VAL A 15 -30.54 30.43 -34.20
N GLY A 16 -29.31 30.35 -33.67
CA GLY A 16 -28.12 30.62 -34.48
C GLY A 16 -26.88 31.17 -33.78
N ALA A 17 -26.46 30.59 -32.66
CA ALA A 17 -25.08 30.74 -32.19
C ALA A 17 -24.55 29.47 -31.48
N PHE A 18 -24.87 28.30 -32.06
CA PHE A 18 -24.09 27.07 -31.91
C PHE A 18 -24.06 26.40 -33.29
N CYS A 19 -23.43 27.07 -34.25
CA CYS A 19 -23.14 26.48 -35.56
C CYS A 19 -21.75 25.82 -35.48
N GLY A 20 -21.70 24.69 -34.79
CA GLY A 20 -20.63 23.70 -34.89
C GLY A 20 -21.29 22.39 -35.32
N ARG A 21 -20.93 21.90 -36.50
CA ARG A 21 -21.49 20.69 -37.14
C ARG A 21 -21.66 19.54 -36.15
N GLY A 22 -22.90 19.16 -35.87
CA GLY A 22 -23.25 17.98 -35.09
C GLY A 22 -24.76 17.91 -34.92
N THR A 23 -25.38 16.83 -35.39
CA THR A 23 -26.79 16.50 -35.23
C THR A 23 -27.27 16.72 -33.79
N LEU A 24 -28.27 17.58 -33.59
CA LEU A 24 -28.87 17.87 -32.28
C LEU A 24 -29.67 16.66 -31.76
N SER A 25 -29.02 15.86 -30.92
CA SER A 25 -29.65 14.85 -30.06
C SER A 25 -29.32 15.10 -28.58
N SER A 26 -29.46 16.32 -28.08
CA SER A 26 -29.21 16.58 -26.65
C SER A 26 -30.46 16.29 -25.81
N PHE A 27 -30.74 15.02 -25.60
CA PHE A 27 -31.71 14.54 -24.62
C PHE A 27 -31.01 14.41 -23.26
N ALA A 28 -30.59 15.50 -22.63
CA ALA A 28 -29.89 15.44 -21.33
C ALA A 28 -30.81 15.84 -20.17
N PHE A 29 -30.71 15.11 -19.05
CA PHE A 29 -31.46 15.44 -17.83
C PHE A 29 -30.99 16.81 -17.28
N PRO A 30 -31.88 17.72 -16.89
CA PRO A 30 -31.48 19.08 -16.52
C PRO A 30 -30.67 19.18 -15.21
N LEU A 31 -30.65 18.12 -14.39
CA LEU A 31 -29.90 18.05 -13.12
C LEU A 31 -28.63 17.17 -13.21
N SER A 32 -28.50 16.35 -14.25
CA SER A 32 -27.35 15.46 -14.45
C SER A 32 -27.07 15.36 -15.94
N SER A 33 -25.82 15.50 -16.37
CA SER A 33 -25.41 15.43 -17.79
C SER A 33 -25.62 14.05 -18.45
N SER A 34 -26.42 13.17 -17.84
CA SER A 34 -26.85 11.89 -18.37
C SER A 34 -27.89 12.09 -19.49
N GLU A 35 -27.69 11.42 -20.62
CA GLU A 35 -28.67 11.39 -21.70
C GLU A 35 -29.86 10.48 -21.32
N LYS A 36 -31.10 10.98 -21.42
CA LYS A 36 -32.34 10.22 -21.26
C LYS A 36 -33.34 10.55 -22.37
N HIS A 37 -33.77 9.53 -23.09
CA HIS A 37 -34.82 9.63 -24.10
C HIS A 37 -36.20 9.86 -23.44
N VAL A 38 -37.16 10.46 -24.17
CA VAL A 38 -38.53 10.78 -23.71
C VAL A 38 -39.25 9.58 -23.06
N THR A 39 -38.86 8.35 -23.41
CA THR A 39 -39.41 7.10 -22.86
C THR A 39 -39.02 6.82 -21.41
N ASP A 40 -37.99 7.47 -20.87
CA ASP A 40 -37.52 7.28 -19.49
C ASP A 40 -38.21 8.19 -18.47
N THR A 41 -38.99 9.17 -18.94
CA THR A 41 -39.92 9.89 -18.10
C THR A 41 -41.09 8.97 -17.78
N LEU A 42 -41.06 8.33 -16.60
CA LEU A 42 -42.18 7.59 -16.04
C LEU A 42 -43.36 8.54 -15.80
N THR A 43 -44.12 8.85 -16.83
CA THR A 43 -45.46 9.41 -16.65
C THR A 43 -46.34 8.27 -16.15
N ALA A 44 -46.58 8.22 -14.83
CA ALA A 44 -47.84 7.66 -14.36
C ALA A 44 -48.94 8.40 -15.13
N PRO A 45 -49.87 7.71 -15.82
CA PRO A 45 -50.94 8.39 -16.52
C PRO A 45 -51.72 9.17 -15.46
N LEU A 46 -51.56 10.51 -15.45
CA LEU A 46 -52.47 11.36 -14.71
C LEU A 46 -53.85 11.03 -15.26
N ALA A 47 -54.69 10.48 -14.38
CA ALA A 47 -56.05 10.09 -14.70
C ALA A 47 -56.70 11.14 -15.61
N ASP A 48 -57.11 10.74 -16.81
CA ASP A 48 -57.91 11.57 -17.71
C ASP A 48 -59.03 12.24 -16.90
N PRO A 49 -58.98 13.54 -16.60
CA PRO A 49 -60.13 14.18 -16.01
C PRO A 49 -61.10 14.40 -17.16
N LYS A 50 -61.92 13.39 -17.48
CA LYS A 50 -63.14 13.54 -18.29
C LYS A 50 -64.17 14.48 -17.66
N VAL A 51 -63.83 15.12 -16.53
CA VAL A 51 -64.53 16.23 -15.92
C VAL A 51 -63.48 17.27 -15.55
N ALA A 52 -63.33 18.32 -16.36
CA ALA A 52 -62.65 19.52 -15.91
C ALA A 52 -63.37 20.02 -14.65
N ALA A 53 -62.66 20.13 -13.52
CA ALA A 53 -63.24 20.71 -12.32
C ALA A 53 -63.88 22.06 -12.68
N PRO A 54 -65.12 22.36 -12.22
CA PRO A 54 -65.77 23.60 -12.56
C PRO A 54 -64.83 24.74 -12.18
N ARG A 55 -64.55 25.62 -13.14
CA ARG A 55 -63.65 26.76 -12.91
C ARG A 55 -64.15 27.50 -11.67
N PRO A 56 -63.27 27.91 -10.74
CA PRO A 56 -63.68 28.77 -9.64
C PRO A 56 -64.48 29.95 -10.24
N PRO A 57 -65.56 30.42 -9.59
CA PRO A 57 -66.48 31.40 -10.19
C PRO A 57 -65.78 32.68 -10.69
N GLN A 58 -64.58 32.96 -10.17
CA GLN A 58 -63.71 34.07 -10.53
C GLN A 58 -63.03 33.93 -11.93
N PHE A 59 -63.09 32.76 -12.58
CA PHE A 59 -62.46 32.48 -13.88
C PHE A 59 -63.47 32.20 -15.00
N THR A 60 -64.71 32.64 -14.82
CA THR A 60 -65.82 32.35 -15.75
C THR A 60 -66.04 33.46 -16.79
N SER A 61 -65.47 34.65 -16.58
CA SER A 61 -65.58 35.79 -17.50
C SER A 61 -64.23 36.09 -18.20
N ILE A 62 -64.28 36.59 -19.44
CA ILE A 62 -63.07 37.02 -20.17
C ILE A 62 -62.30 38.12 -19.41
N PRO A 63 -62.95 39.16 -18.84
CA PRO A 63 -62.25 40.19 -18.09
C PRO A 63 -61.51 39.67 -16.84
N SER A 64 -62.14 38.75 -16.10
CA SER A 64 -61.53 38.19 -14.89
C SER A 64 -60.33 37.28 -15.20
N LEU A 65 -60.36 36.58 -16.34
CA LEU A 65 -59.25 35.77 -16.81
C LEU A 65 -58.05 36.62 -17.25
N LEU A 66 -58.30 37.74 -17.95
CA LEU A 66 -57.26 38.69 -18.32
C LEU A 66 -56.61 39.32 -17.09
N SER A 67 -57.40 39.72 -16.09
CA SER A 67 -56.86 40.28 -14.84
C SER A 67 -56.01 39.28 -14.08
N SER A 68 -56.41 38.00 -14.01
CA SER A 68 -55.58 36.98 -13.35
C SER A 68 -54.29 36.70 -14.13
N LEU A 69 -54.33 36.63 -15.46
CA LEU A 69 -53.11 36.44 -16.27
C LEU A 69 -52.14 37.62 -16.11
N GLN A 70 -52.65 38.85 -16.01
CA GLN A 70 -51.85 40.02 -15.73
C GLN A 70 -51.19 39.93 -14.34
N ASN A 71 -51.94 39.57 -13.29
CA ASN A 71 -51.39 39.43 -11.94
C ASN A 71 -50.32 38.34 -11.84
N GLU A 72 -50.52 37.19 -12.50
CA GLU A 72 -49.52 36.12 -12.57
C GLU A 72 -48.28 36.59 -13.33
N TYR A 73 -48.46 37.28 -14.46
CA TYR A 73 -47.35 37.81 -15.24
C TYR A 73 -46.55 38.85 -14.47
N ASP A 74 -47.21 39.80 -13.81
CA ASP A 74 -46.57 40.84 -13.00
C ASP A 74 -45.79 40.22 -11.83
N SER A 75 -46.34 39.19 -11.18
CA SER A 75 -45.66 38.45 -10.11
C SER A 75 -44.40 37.73 -10.63
N ILE A 76 -44.50 37.04 -11.78
CA ILE A 76 -43.35 36.36 -12.41
C ILE A 76 -42.26 37.36 -12.80
N ILE A 77 -42.62 38.48 -13.40
CA ILE A 77 -41.66 39.51 -13.82
C ILE A 77 -40.98 40.13 -12.60
N PHE A 78 -41.72 40.39 -11.52
CA PHE A 78 -41.16 40.92 -10.28
C PHE A 78 -40.15 39.95 -9.64
N GLU A 79 -40.50 38.66 -9.53
CA GLU A 79 -39.60 37.62 -9.03
C GLU A 79 -38.36 37.48 -9.91
N MET A 80 -38.53 37.48 -11.24
CA MET A 80 -37.41 37.36 -12.18
C MET A 80 -36.43 38.54 -12.07
N ILE A 81 -36.93 39.77 -11.90
CA ILE A 81 -36.09 40.95 -11.71
C ILE A 81 -35.37 40.88 -10.36
N THR A 82 -36.05 40.43 -9.30
CA THR A 82 -35.46 40.26 -7.97
C THR A 82 -34.36 39.21 -7.98
N LEU A 83 -34.60 38.06 -8.61
CA LEU A 83 -33.63 36.99 -8.78
C LEU A 83 -32.41 37.46 -9.59
N LYS A 84 -32.62 38.23 -10.65
CA LYS A 84 -31.53 38.81 -11.45
C LYS A 84 -30.66 39.77 -10.64
N LYS A 85 -31.27 40.62 -9.82
CA LYS A 85 -30.53 41.52 -8.90
C LYS A 85 -29.70 40.74 -7.89
N GLN A 86 -30.26 39.67 -7.30
CA GLN A 86 -29.52 38.80 -6.39
C GLN A 86 -28.35 38.10 -7.10
N TYR A 87 -28.57 37.59 -8.31
CA TYR A 87 -27.51 36.98 -9.12
C TYR A 87 -26.36 37.95 -9.40
N ASP A 88 -26.67 39.18 -9.81
CA ASP A 88 -25.65 40.21 -10.08
C ASP A 88 -24.89 40.60 -8.79
N SER A 89 -25.58 40.69 -7.65
CA SER A 89 -24.95 40.93 -6.33
C SER A 89 -23.99 39.81 -5.94
N VAL A 90 -24.42 38.55 -6.01
CA VAL A 90 -23.58 37.38 -5.69
C VAL A 90 -22.38 37.29 -6.63
N ARG A 91 -22.57 37.63 -7.91
CA ARG A 91 -21.47 37.67 -8.87
C ARG A 91 -20.43 38.74 -8.51
N GLN A 92 -20.87 39.90 -8.03
CA GLN A 92 -19.96 40.96 -7.57
C GLN A 92 -19.23 40.55 -6.28
N GLU A 93 -19.92 39.92 -5.34
CA GLU A 93 -19.32 39.36 -4.12
C GLU A 93 -18.28 38.28 -4.45
N LEU A 94 -18.60 37.33 -5.34
CA LEU A 94 -17.67 36.31 -5.80
C LEU A 94 -16.43 36.92 -6.44
N ALA A 95 -16.59 37.93 -7.30
CA ALA A 95 -15.46 38.62 -7.91
C ALA A 95 -14.56 39.25 -6.84
N SER A 96 -15.14 39.91 -5.83
CA SER A 96 -14.39 40.48 -4.72
C SER A 96 -13.65 39.43 -3.89
N ALA A 97 -14.27 38.28 -3.62
CA ALA A 97 -13.68 37.17 -2.87
C ALA A 97 -12.51 36.52 -3.63
N LEU A 98 -12.59 36.42 -4.95
CA LEU A 98 -11.48 35.92 -5.77
C LEU A 98 -10.28 36.88 -5.73
N TYR A 99 -10.50 38.19 -5.75
CA TYR A 99 -9.43 39.17 -5.60
C TYR A 99 -8.77 39.11 -4.21
N THR A 100 -9.54 38.94 -3.14
CA THR A 100 -8.97 38.81 -1.79
C THR A 100 -8.24 37.47 -1.60
N ASN A 101 -8.70 36.39 -2.24
CA ASN A 101 -8.00 35.11 -2.25
C ASN A 101 -6.63 35.21 -2.94
N ASP A 102 -6.55 35.83 -4.12
CA ASP A 102 -5.26 36.07 -4.81
C ASP A 102 -4.33 36.94 -3.95
N ALA A 103 -4.86 38.00 -3.32
CA ALA A 103 -4.08 38.82 -2.40
C ALA A 103 -3.55 38.01 -1.20
N ALA A 104 -4.36 37.14 -0.60
CA ALA A 104 -3.97 36.27 0.51
C ALA A 104 -2.88 35.27 0.08
N ASN A 105 -2.99 34.68 -1.10
CA ASN A 105 -1.98 33.75 -1.63
C ASN A 105 -0.61 34.43 -1.80
N ARG A 106 -0.58 35.71 -2.20
CA ARG A 106 0.66 36.49 -2.25
C ARG A 106 1.27 36.74 -0.88
N VAL A 107 0.45 36.93 0.16
CA VAL A 107 0.93 37.05 1.55
C VAL A 107 1.55 35.74 2.01
N ILE A 108 0.90 34.61 1.75
CA ILE A 108 1.42 33.28 2.08
C ILE A 108 2.78 33.05 1.40
N ALA A 109 2.89 33.38 0.10
CA ALA A 109 4.15 33.26 -0.62
C ALA A 109 5.28 34.11 -0.01
N ARG A 110 4.97 35.33 0.45
CA ARG A 110 5.95 36.17 1.16
C ARG A 110 6.37 35.56 2.49
N LEU A 111 5.41 35.10 3.30
CA LEU A 111 5.69 34.48 4.60
C LEU A 111 6.50 33.20 4.48
N LEU A 112 6.26 32.39 3.45
CA LEU A 112 7.07 31.20 3.17
C LEU A 112 8.53 31.57 2.88
N LYS A 113 8.77 32.61 2.08
CA LYS A 113 10.12 33.11 1.79
C LYS A 113 10.82 33.63 3.05
N GLU A 114 10.13 34.45 3.86
CA GLU A 114 10.67 34.98 5.12
C GLU A 114 10.98 33.85 6.12
N ARG A 115 10.13 32.83 6.22
CA ARG A 115 10.35 31.64 7.04
C ARG A 115 11.60 30.88 6.60
N ASP A 116 11.76 30.67 5.28
CA ASP A 116 12.87 29.88 4.74
C ASP A 116 14.20 30.63 4.90
N GLU A 117 14.22 31.95 4.68
CA GLU A 117 15.36 32.83 4.98
C GLU A 117 15.75 32.79 6.46
N ALA A 118 14.77 32.85 7.38
CA ALA A 118 15.02 32.76 8.82
C ALA A 118 15.59 31.38 9.23
N ARG A 119 15.10 30.29 8.63
CA ARG A 119 15.62 28.94 8.86
C ARG A 119 17.05 28.78 8.34
N GLU A 120 17.35 29.34 7.16
CA GLU A 120 18.70 29.33 6.60
C GLU A 120 19.65 30.17 7.45
N ALA A 121 19.23 31.35 7.92
CA ALA A 121 20.01 32.17 8.83
C ALA A 121 20.32 31.44 10.14
N LEU A 122 19.35 30.73 10.73
CA LEU A 122 19.57 29.89 11.92
C LEU A 122 20.51 28.71 11.64
N ALA A 123 20.40 28.06 10.49
CA ALA A 123 21.32 27.00 10.09
C ALA A 123 22.76 27.52 9.94
N ASN A 124 22.93 28.71 9.35
CA ASN A 124 24.22 29.37 9.21
C ASN A 124 24.80 29.80 10.57
N ILE A 125 23.96 30.30 11.48
CA ILE A 125 24.37 30.62 12.85
C ILE A 125 24.76 29.34 13.62
N GLY A 126 23.99 28.26 13.50
CA GLY A 126 24.34 26.95 14.06
C GLY A 126 25.64 26.39 13.49
N GLY A 127 25.90 26.62 12.19
CA GLY A 127 27.16 26.26 11.53
C GLY A 127 28.36 27.10 11.97
N THR A 128 28.15 28.38 12.31
CA THR A 128 29.24 29.26 12.81
C THR A 128 29.49 29.12 14.31
N LEU A 129 28.50 28.67 15.10
CA LEU A 129 28.63 28.33 16.52
C LEU A 129 29.10 26.90 16.77
N GLY A 130 29.23 26.08 15.72
CA GLY A 130 29.79 24.73 15.77
C GLY A 130 31.31 24.73 15.95
N ASN A 131 31.78 25.18 17.13
CA ASN A 131 33.00 24.72 17.82
C ASN A 131 33.18 25.33 19.23
N GLY A 132 32.10 25.65 19.96
CA GLY A 132 32.24 26.19 21.31
C GLY A 132 30.99 26.12 22.19
N ALA A 133 31.06 25.21 23.17
CA ALA A 133 30.30 25.18 24.42
C ALA A 133 28.86 24.65 24.41
N ALA A 134 28.70 23.54 25.14
CA ALA A 134 27.46 23.11 25.77
C ALA A 134 26.96 24.13 26.81
N ALA A 135 25.64 24.31 26.88
CA ALA A 135 24.86 24.61 28.08
C ALA A 135 23.38 24.46 27.70
N SER A 136 22.62 23.47 28.19
CA SER A 136 21.96 23.42 29.50
C SER A 136 21.35 24.75 29.95
N THR A 137 20.03 24.87 29.85
CA THR A 137 19.05 25.23 30.92
C THR A 137 17.87 26.06 30.38
N ALA A 138 16.66 25.50 30.51
CA ALA A 138 15.50 26.18 31.05
C ALA A 138 14.47 25.12 31.47
N ALA A 139 14.54 24.74 32.75
CA ALA A 139 13.48 24.03 33.44
C ALA A 139 12.73 25.04 34.32
N GLN A 140 11.39 25.03 34.26
CA GLN A 140 10.45 25.39 35.33
C GLN A 140 9.04 25.14 34.76
N GLN A 141 8.09 24.48 35.43
CA GLN A 141 7.94 24.28 36.87
C GLN A 141 6.89 23.18 37.16
N ASP A 142 7.17 22.38 38.19
CA ASP A 142 6.30 21.36 38.81
C ASP A 142 4.95 21.89 39.31
N THR A 143 3.92 21.04 39.22
CA THR A 143 3.00 20.78 40.34
C THR A 143 2.66 19.30 40.37
N ASP A 144 3.15 18.63 41.41
CA ASP A 144 2.93 17.22 41.72
C ASP A 144 1.68 17.01 42.61
N MET A 145 1.29 15.74 42.75
CA MET A 145 0.36 15.11 43.70
C MET A 145 -0.97 14.58 43.11
N ALA A 146 -0.99 13.28 42.77
CA ALA A 146 -1.69 12.27 43.59
C ALA A 146 -1.52 10.85 42.99
N ALA A 147 -1.07 9.92 43.82
CA ALA A 147 -0.91 8.50 43.51
C ALA A 147 -2.24 7.77 43.32
N GLY A 148 -2.29 6.89 42.32
CA GLY A 148 -3.34 5.90 42.10
C GLY A 148 -2.82 4.82 41.14
N ASP A 149 -2.64 3.63 41.70
CA ASP A 149 -2.09 2.41 41.10
C ASP A 149 -2.94 1.83 39.95
N ALA A 150 -2.29 0.99 39.14
CA ALA A 150 -2.80 -0.01 38.19
C ALA A 150 -3.15 0.42 36.74
N GLY A 151 -2.25 0.04 35.83
CA GLY A 151 -2.55 -0.11 34.39
C GLY A 151 -1.37 0.23 33.51
N ALA A 152 -0.46 -0.71 33.27
CA ALA A 152 0.66 -0.58 32.34
C ALA A 152 0.14 -0.39 30.90
N ALA A 153 -0.11 0.86 30.51
CA ALA A 153 -0.14 1.29 29.14
C ALA A 153 1.31 1.52 28.70
N VAL A 154 1.78 0.73 27.74
CA VAL A 154 3.10 0.93 27.13
C VAL A 154 3.03 2.24 26.37
N ALA A 155 3.60 3.29 26.95
CA ALA A 155 3.69 4.60 26.34
C ALA A 155 4.52 4.52 25.05
N ALA A 156 4.13 5.31 24.05
CA ALA A 156 4.89 5.61 22.85
C ALA A 156 6.28 6.14 23.25
N GLY A 157 7.24 5.21 23.41
CA GLY A 157 8.55 5.46 23.97
C GLY A 157 9.60 5.09 22.93
N ALA A 158 10.47 6.05 22.65
CA ALA A 158 11.59 5.92 21.72
C ALA A 158 12.31 4.57 21.84
N LEU A 159 12.76 4.04 20.71
CA LEU A 159 13.61 2.84 20.68
C LEU A 159 14.75 2.97 21.71
N PRO A 160 15.11 1.88 22.41
CA PRO A 160 16.27 1.90 23.28
C PRO A 160 17.49 2.33 22.46
N ALA A 161 18.34 3.18 23.06
CA ALA A 161 19.49 3.78 22.39
C ALA A 161 20.42 2.73 21.76
N ASP A 162 20.51 1.54 22.38
CA ASP A 162 21.26 0.40 21.86
C ASP A 162 20.70 -0.12 20.53
N ALA A 163 19.37 -0.27 20.41
CA ALA A 163 18.74 -0.69 19.17
C ALA A 163 18.88 0.36 18.07
N LEU A 164 18.80 1.66 18.41
CA LEU A 164 19.02 2.75 17.47
C LEU A 164 20.44 2.75 16.91
N ALA A 165 21.44 2.62 17.78
CA ALA A 165 22.84 2.55 17.38
C ALA A 165 23.12 1.35 16.46
N GLU A 166 22.49 0.21 16.72
CA GLU A 166 22.62 -0.98 15.89
C GLU A 166 21.90 -0.84 14.54
N ILE A 167 20.72 -0.23 14.52
CA ILE A 167 20.03 0.12 13.26
C ILE A 167 20.92 1.07 12.45
N ASP A 168 21.54 2.06 13.08
CA ASP A 168 22.44 3.01 12.42
C ASP A 168 23.71 2.36 11.89
N ALA A 169 24.36 1.52 12.69
CA ALA A 169 25.54 0.78 12.28
C ALA A 169 25.22 -0.19 11.13
N THR A 170 24.07 -0.87 11.21
CA THR A 170 23.61 -1.80 10.18
C THR A 170 23.26 -1.06 8.89
N ALA A 171 22.53 0.06 8.99
CA ALA A 171 22.18 0.89 7.85
C ALA A 171 23.43 1.50 7.19
N ALA A 172 24.38 2.01 7.96
CA ALA A 172 25.64 2.54 7.43
C ALA A 172 26.46 1.44 6.73
N ARG A 173 26.53 0.24 7.33
CA ARG A 173 27.21 -0.92 6.76
C ARG A 173 26.56 -1.37 5.45
N LEU A 174 25.26 -1.66 5.45
CA LEU A 174 24.52 -2.18 4.30
C LEU A 174 24.40 -1.15 3.18
N SER A 175 24.15 0.13 3.49
CA SER A 175 24.10 1.19 2.48
C SER A 175 25.47 1.43 1.81
N SER A 176 26.57 1.24 2.55
CA SER A 176 27.92 1.31 1.99
C SER A 176 28.24 0.14 1.05
N GLN A 177 27.75 -1.07 1.35
CA GLN A 177 27.86 -2.25 0.50
C GLN A 177 26.90 -2.21 -0.71
N ARG A 178 25.77 -1.52 -0.57
CA ARG A 178 24.76 -1.36 -1.64
C ARG A 178 25.23 -0.46 -2.77
N LYS A 179 25.87 0.68 -2.49
CA LYS A 179 26.37 1.59 -3.53
C LYS A 179 27.28 0.91 -4.59
N PRO A 180 28.19 -0.01 -4.21
CA PRO A 180 28.94 -0.82 -5.17
C PRO A 180 28.13 -2.01 -5.72
N LYS A 181 27.35 -2.74 -4.92
CA LYS A 181 26.52 -3.87 -5.40
C LYS A 181 25.47 -3.45 -6.45
N SER A 182 24.82 -2.30 -6.27
CA SER A 182 23.88 -1.69 -7.23
C SER A 182 24.53 -1.37 -8.59
N LYS A 183 25.86 -1.22 -8.64
CA LYS A 183 26.63 -0.94 -9.85
C LYS A 183 27.37 -2.16 -10.40
N GLN A 184 27.46 -3.24 -9.62
CA GLN A 184 28.11 -4.48 -10.03
C GLN A 184 27.15 -5.34 -10.85
N LYS A 185 27.70 -5.97 -11.87
CA LYS A 185 27.03 -7.01 -12.66
C LYS A 185 26.85 -8.24 -11.75
N ALA A 186 25.79 -9.03 -11.94
CA ALA A 186 25.53 -10.21 -11.12
C ALA A 186 26.80 -11.10 -10.99
N PRO A 187 27.08 -11.64 -9.79
CA PRO A 187 28.25 -12.48 -9.54
C PRO A 187 28.34 -13.69 -10.47
N ALA A 188 29.56 -14.21 -10.65
CA ALA A 188 29.80 -15.40 -11.48
C ALA A 188 29.08 -16.62 -10.88
N GLY A 189 28.19 -17.24 -11.65
CA GLY A 189 27.35 -18.38 -11.23
C GLY A 189 25.87 -18.03 -11.05
N TYR A 190 25.51 -16.74 -10.95
CA TYR A 190 24.12 -16.31 -10.86
C TYR A 190 23.42 -16.33 -12.22
N ALA A 191 22.12 -16.66 -12.24
CA ALA A 191 21.32 -16.66 -13.45
C ALA A 191 21.33 -15.28 -14.14
N THR A 192 21.77 -15.23 -15.40
CA THR A 192 21.71 -14.01 -16.21
C THR A 192 20.36 -13.90 -16.94
N PRO A 193 19.91 -12.69 -17.34
CA PRO A 193 18.63 -12.53 -18.04
C PRO A 193 18.50 -13.34 -19.34
N ALA A 194 19.63 -13.75 -19.94
CA ALA A 194 19.66 -14.61 -21.12
C ALA A 194 19.44 -16.10 -20.80
N GLN A 195 19.70 -16.53 -19.56
CA GLN A 195 19.51 -17.90 -19.08
C GLN A 195 18.12 -18.10 -18.43
N VAL A 196 17.44 -17.04 -18.02
CA VAL A 196 16.09 -17.09 -17.43
C VAL A 196 15.06 -17.79 -18.33
N PRO A 197 15.03 -17.58 -19.67
CA PRO A 197 14.13 -18.34 -20.54
C PRO A 197 14.40 -19.85 -20.58
N SER A 198 15.61 -20.28 -20.21
CA SER A 198 16.00 -21.70 -20.12
C SER A 198 15.72 -22.32 -18.76
N PHE A 199 15.05 -21.60 -17.86
CA PHE A 199 14.67 -22.13 -16.56
C PHE A 199 13.81 -23.38 -16.70
N ALA A 200 14.18 -24.39 -15.93
CA ALA A 200 13.47 -25.65 -15.85
C ALA A 200 13.28 -26.05 -14.39
N GLN A 201 12.24 -26.82 -14.12
CA GLN A 201 12.00 -27.38 -12.81
C GLN A 201 13.13 -28.37 -12.48
N THR A 202 13.98 -28.01 -11.52
CA THR A 202 15.14 -28.80 -11.12
C THR A 202 14.77 -29.81 -10.04
N LYS A 203 13.98 -29.39 -9.04
CA LYS A 203 13.50 -30.25 -7.95
C LYS A 203 12.00 -30.07 -7.72
N SER A 204 11.33 -31.16 -7.37
CA SER A 204 9.92 -31.19 -6.96
C SER A 204 9.77 -32.07 -5.73
N LEU A 205 9.26 -31.52 -4.63
CA LEU A 205 9.06 -32.23 -3.37
C LEU A 205 7.57 -32.30 -3.06
N PRO A 206 6.92 -33.49 -3.18
CA PRO A 206 5.46 -33.57 -3.25
C PRO A 206 4.70 -33.67 -1.91
N SER A 207 5.35 -33.64 -0.74
CA SER A 207 4.62 -33.84 0.52
C SER A 207 5.34 -33.34 1.76
N MET A 208 5.09 -32.10 2.16
CA MET A 208 5.51 -31.55 3.46
C MET A 208 4.35 -31.54 4.47
N HIS A 209 3.17 -31.03 4.09
CA HIS A 209 2.05 -30.81 5.03
C HIS A 209 0.92 -31.84 4.93
N SER A 210 0.07 -31.88 5.96
CA SER A 210 -1.09 -32.79 6.07
C SER A 210 -1.97 -32.80 4.81
N THR A 211 -2.60 -33.93 4.54
CA THR A 211 -3.53 -34.13 3.42
C THR A 211 -4.86 -33.38 3.59
N LYS A 212 -5.20 -32.93 4.81
CA LYS A 212 -6.42 -32.16 5.12
C LYS A 212 -6.17 -31.16 6.27
N PRO A 213 -6.39 -29.84 6.11
CA PRO A 213 -6.59 -29.09 4.85
C PRO A 213 -5.27 -28.97 4.05
N PRO A 214 -5.31 -29.09 2.71
CA PRO A 214 -4.13 -28.93 1.87
C PRO A 214 -3.70 -27.47 1.79
N GLY A 215 -2.40 -27.24 1.69
CA GLY A 215 -1.83 -25.95 1.33
C GLY A 215 -0.65 -25.52 2.21
N ILE A 216 0.45 -25.20 1.55
CA ILE A 216 1.49 -24.33 2.12
C ILE A 216 0.95 -22.91 1.98
N SER A 217 1.02 -22.11 3.04
CA SER A 217 0.55 -20.73 3.07
C SER A 217 1.67 -19.70 2.94
N ALA A 218 2.86 -20.03 3.46
CA ALA A 218 4.03 -19.16 3.40
C ALA A 218 5.32 -19.98 3.31
N LEU A 219 6.32 -19.37 2.68
CA LEU A 219 7.63 -19.91 2.42
C LEU A 219 8.68 -18.84 2.73
N ALA A 220 9.79 -19.23 3.35
CA ALA A 220 10.98 -18.41 3.38
C ALA A 220 12.25 -19.28 3.22
N LEU A 221 13.24 -18.75 2.51
CA LEU A 221 14.56 -19.33 2.40
C LEU A 221 15.50 -18.70 3.42
N SER A 222 16.45 -19.49 3.93
CA SER A 222 17.59 -18.94 4.63
C SER A 222 18.54 -18.28 3.62
N GLY A 223 19.23 -17.21 4.01
CA GLY A 223 20.19 -16.54 3.13
C GLY A 223 21.36 -17.42 2.67
N ASN A 224 21.58 -18.57 3.32
CA ASN A 224 22.51 -19.60 2.87
C ASN A 224 21.90 -20.58 1.85
N GLY A 225 20.66 -20.39 1.38
CA GLY A 225 19.97 -21.22 0.39
C GLY A 225 19.74 -22.69 0.78
N ASN A 226 20.26 -23.19 1.90
CA ASN A 226 20.22 -24.60 2.27
C ASN A 226 18.94 -24.96 3.03
N TRP A 227 18.44 -24.03 3.84
CA TRP A 227 17.31 -24.26 4.72
C TRP A 227 16.08 -23.56 4.19
N VAL A 228 14.95 -24.27 4.24
CA VAL A 228 13.65 -23.78 3.82
C VAL A 228 12.68 -23.93 4.99
N ILE A 229 11.85 -22.93 5.22
CA ILE A 229 10.77 -23.02 6.19
C ILE A 229 9.43 -22.86 5.50
N THR A 230 8.51 -23.77 5.80
CA THR A 230 7.18 -23.79 5.23
C THR A 230 6.13 -23.68 6.33
N GLY A 231 5.20 -22.76 6.15
CA GLY A 231 4.00 -22.63 6.96
C GLY A 231 2.84 -23.35 6.30
N GLY A 232 2.14 -24.23 7.03
CA GLY A 232 1.00 -24.95 6.49
C GLY A 232 -0.35 -24.47 7.01
N ASN A 233 -1.39 -24.71 6.21
CA ASN A 233 -2.79 -24.65 6.66
C ASN A 233 -3.10 -25.71 7.75
N ASP A 234 -2.23 -26.71 7.88
CA ASP A 234 -2.27 -27.76 8.90
C ASP A 234 -1.73 -27.32 10.27
N LYS A 235 -1.44 -26.01 10.43
CA LYS A 235 -0.98 -25.36 11.68
C LYS A 235 0.44 -25.76 12.09
N GLN A 236 1.15 -26.48 11.22
CA GLN A 236 2.52 -26.91 11.46
C GLN A 236 3.47 -26.05 10.65
N VAL A 237 4.58 -25.67 11.28
CA VAL A 237 5.71 -25.07 10.57
C VAL A 237 6.72 -26.18 10.38
N GLN A 238 7.24 -26.36 9.17
CA GLN A 238 8.24 -27.38 8.87
C GLN A 238 9.51 -26.74 8.37
N ILE A 239 10.64 -27.26 8.83
CA ILE A 239 11.97 -26.84 8.42
C ILE A 239 12.59 -27.98 7.62
N TYR A 240 13.06 -27.64 6.44
CA TYR A 240 13.60 -28.56 5.45
C TYR A 240 15.03 -28.18 5.10
N ASP A 241 15.90 -29.17 5.05
CA ASP A 241 17.27 -29.02 4.55
C ASP A 241 17.34 -29.54 3.10
N ARG A 242 17.73 -28.66 2.17
CA ARG A 242 17.89 -28.95 0.73
C ARG A 242 19.15 -29.74 0.38
N VAL A 243 20.13 -29.79 1.29
CA VAL A 243 21.35 -30.57 1.08
C VAL A 243 21.08 -32.03 1.40
N SER A 244 20.46 -32.29 2.55
CA SER A 244 20.11 -33.64 2.99
C SER A 244 18.78 -34.15 2.41
N ASP A 245 18.00 -33.26 1.79
CA ASP A 245 16.64 -33.47 1.31
C ASP A 245 15.69 -34.07 2.37
N GLN A 246 15.88 -33.71 3.65
CA GLN A 246 15.09 -34.21 4.79
C GLN A 246 14.37 -33.09 5.56
N VAL A 247 13.23 -33.45 6.15
CA VAL A 247 12.54 -32.58 7.12
C VAL A 247 13.29 -32.66 8.45
N VAL A 248 13.95 -31.56 8.83
CA VAL A 248 14.77 -31.51 10.05
C VAL A 248 13.89 -31.36 11.28
N ALA A 249 12.86 -30.51 11.20
CA ALA A 249 11.97 -30.28 12.32
C ALA A 249 10.52 -30.02 11.88
N THR A 250 9.58 -30.55 12.65
CA THR A 250 8.16 -30.22 12.59
C THR A 250 7.78 -29.49 13.86
N LEU A 251 7.58 -28.18 13.74
CA LEU A 251 7.28 -27.28 14.84
C LEU A 251 5.78 -27.23 15.06
N LYS A 252 5.34 -27.78 16.19
CA LYS A 252 3.92 -27.88 16.56
C LYS A 252 3.58 -26.86 17.62
N GLY A 253 2.37 -26.29 17.50
CA GLY A 253 1.70 -25.64 18.61
C GLY A 253 0.84 -24.43 18.24
N HIS A 254 0.88 -23.95 17.00
CA HIS A 254 -0.14 -23.01 16.53
C HIS A 254 -1.52 -23.69 16.51
N THR A 255 -2.55 -22.89 16.78
CA THR A 255 -3.94 -23.40 16.88
C THR A 255 -4.77 -23.11 15.63
N LYS A 256 -4.27 -22.25 14.74
CA LYS A 256 -4.86 -21.82 13.47
C LYS A 256 -3.82 -21.90 12.33
N PRO A 257 -4.23 -21.75 11.05
CA PRO A 257 -3.28 -21.70 9.94
C PRO A 257 -2.19 -20.64 10.14
N ILE A 258 -1.02 -20.91 9.59
CA ILE A 258 0.12 -20.01 9.59
C ILE A 258 -0.05 -19.01 8.44
N THR A 259 0.22 -17.74 8.68
CA THR A 259 0.02 -16.67 7.70
C THR A 259 1.33 -16.25 7.04
N CYS A 260 2.38 -16.06 7.85
CA CYS A 260 3.71 -15.68 7.38
C CYS A 260 4.79 -16.43 8.16
N VAL A 261 5.94 -16.60 7.53
CA VAL A 261 7.11 -17.22 8.13
C VAL A 261 8.35 -16.47 7.66
N ALA A 262 9.34 -16.29 8.53
CA ALA A 262 10.60 -15.64 8.20
C ALA A 262 11.78 -16.31 8.92
N PHE A 263 12.95 -16.29 8.29
CA PHE A 263 14.21 -16.63 8.94
C PHE A 263 14.93 -15.37 9.40
N GLU A 264 15.83 -15.53 10.37
CA GLU A 264 16.84 -14.51 10.64
C GLU A 264 17.72 -14.31 9.38
N PRO A 265 17.85 -13.07 8.87
CA PRO A 265 18.73 -12.80 7.76
C PRO A 265 20.18 -12.99 8.22
N PRO A 266 21.06 -13.56 7.38
CA PRO A 266 22.48 -13.60 7.71
C PRO A 266 23.02 -12.17 7.83
N SER A 267 24.04 -11.98 8.68
CA SER A 267 24.68 -10.66 8.84
C SER A 267 25.26 -10.13 7.52
N GLU A 268 25.60 -11.02 6.58
CA GLU A 268 25.92 -10.71 5.17
C GLU A 268 25.11 -11.61 4.24
N VAL A 269 24.38 -10.99 3.31
CA VAL A 269 23.83 -11.68 2.13
C VAL A 269 24.91 -11.55 1.05
N ASP A 270 25.86 -12.48 1.07
CA ASP A 270 26.72 -12.69 -0.09
C ASP A 270 25.89 -13.32 -1.20
N ILE A 271 26.15 -12.93 -2.44
CA ILE A 271 25.40 -13.37 -3.62
C ILE A 271 26.37 -14.18 -4.48
N GLY A 272 25.94 -15.36 -4.93
CA GLY A 272 26.76 -16.28 -5.73
C GLY A 272 27.37 -17.45 -4.95
N SER A 273 28.34 -18.14 -5.56
CA SER A 273 28.93 -19.38 -5.01
C SER A 273 29.61 -19.24 -3.64
N GLU A 274 29.95 -18.03 -3.19
CA GLU A 274 30.51 -17.78 -1.85
C GLU A 274 29.42 -17.72 -0.75
N ALA A 275 28.15 -17.48 -1.10
CA ALA A 275 27.00 -17.65 -0.19
C ALA A 275 26.78 -19.11 0.23
N ALA A 276 27.38 -20.06 -0.52
CA ALA A 276 27.44 -21.47 -0.20
C ALA A 276 28.56 -21.84 0.77
N GLY A 277 29.46 -20.90 1.11
CA GLY A 277 30.53 -21.14 2.06
C GLY A 277 30.00 -21.21 3.49
N ALA A 278 29.83 -22.44 4.02
CA ALA A 278 29.80 -22.84 5.43
C ALA A 278 29.26 -21.84 6.48
N LEU A 279 28.29 -20.99 6.14
CA LEU A 279 27.62 -20.12 7.09
C LEU A 279 26.80 -21.01 8.05
N PRO A 280 26.88 -20.75 9.37
CA PRO A 280 26.19 -21.55 10.36
C PRO A 280 24.68 -21.56 10.09
N PRO A 281 23.95 -22.60 10.54
CA PRO A 281 22.50 -22.66 10.39
C PRO A 281 21.85 -21.40 11.01
N PRO A 282 20.72 -20.93 10.45
CA PRO A 282 20.01 -19.77 10.98
C PRO A 282 19.67 -20.03 12.46
N ARG A 283 20.01 -19.08 13.33
CA ARG A 283 19.87 -19.24 14.77
C ARG A 283 18.42 -19.06 15.21
N PHE A 284 17.64 -18.24 14.49
CA PHE A 284 16.22 -18.03 14.74
C PHE A 284 15.34 -18.20 13.50
N ALA A 285 14.13 -18.70 13.73
CA ALA A 285 13.04 -18.75 12.77
C ALA A 285 11.75 -18.23 13.43
N VAL A 286 10.92 -17.53 12.68
CA VAL A 286 9.71 -16.89 13.20
C VAL A 286 8.50 -17.34 12.41
N SER A 287 7.41 -17.65 13.12
CA SER A 287 6.13 -18.00 12.52
C SER A 287 4.98 -17.15 13.06
N ALA A 288 4.16 -16.65 12.14
CA ALA A 288 2.94 -15.91 12.41
C ALA A 288 1.72 -16.82 12.21
N SER A 289 0.69 -16.66 13.02
CA SER A 289 -0.57 -17.35 12.79
C SER A 289 -1.77 -16.45 13.03
N GLU A 290 -2.88 -16.83 12.40
CA GLU A 290 -4.19 -16.25 12.64
C GLU A 290 -4.68 -16.48 14.09
N ASP A 291 -3.97 -17.31 14.88
CA ASP A 291 -4.21 -17.50 16.32
C ASP A 291 -3.76 -16.32 17.18
N LYS A 292 -3.36 -15.21 16.53
CA LYS A 292 -2.92 -13.95 17.17
C LYS A 292 -1.61 -14.10 17.93
N THR A 293 -0.87 -15.18 17.67
CA THR A 293 0.43 -15.41 18.29
C THR A 293 1.53 -15.42 17.25
N VAL A 294 2.67 -14.89 17.67
CA VAL A 294 3.93 -15.03 16.94
C VAL A 294 4.85 -15.92 17.76
N ARG A 295 5.45 -16.91 17.11
CA ARG A 295 6.38 -17.83 17.77
C ARG A 295 7.77 -17.66 17.20
N ILE A 296 8.73 -17.53 18.10
CA ILE A 296 10.16 -17.48 17.77
C ILE A 296 10.76 -18.82 18.17
N TRP A 297 11.36 -19.47 17.20
CA TRP A 297 12.02 -20.77 17.31
C TRP A 297 13.52 -20.55 17.26
N ARG A 298 14.24 -21.15 18.20
CA ARG A 298 15.70 -21.12 18.25
C ARG A 298 16.25 -22.46 17.78
N ALA A 299 17.19 -22.41 16.85
CA ALA A 299 17.98 -23.57 16.45
C ALA A 299 19.10 -23.84 17.45
N GLU A 300 19.39 -25.12 17.68
CA GLU A 300 20.66 -25.50 18.28
C GLU A 300 21.82 -25.23 17.29
N PRO A 301 23.07 -25.05 17.77
CA PRO A 301 24.22 -24.71 16.91
C PRO A 301 24.49 -25.70 15.76
N ASP A 302 23.99 -26.93 15.90
CA ASP A 302 24.10 -28.01 14.92
C ASP A 302 22.95 -28.01 13.89
N GLY A 303 21.94 -27.16 14.04
CA GLY A 303 20.77 -27.07 13.15
C GLY A 303 19.79 -28.26 13.25
N SER A 304 20.21 -29.34 13.91
CA SER A 304 19.49 -30.60 14.05
C SER A 304 18.20 -30.53 14.88
N LYS A 305 18.09 -29.55 15.79
CA LYS A 305 16.92 -29.39 16.67
C LYS A 305 16.50 -27.94 16.79
N TRP A 306 15.19 -27.76 16.90
CA TRP A 306 14.54 -26.47 17.03
C TRP A 306 13.64 -26.47 18.27
N ALA A 307 13.81 -25.45 19.11
CA ALA A 307 13.04 -25.28 20.34
C ALA A 307 12.26 -23.96 20.32
N LEU A 308 11.12 -23.92 20.99
CA LEU A 308 10.34 -22.69 21.16
C LEU A 308 11.10 -21.78 22.14
N ALA A 309 11.57 -20.63 21.67
CA ALA A 309 12.20 -19.63 22.52
C ALA A 309 11.13 -18.77 23.19
N HIS A 310 10.30 -18.10 22.38
CA HIS A 310 9.30 -17.14 22.86
C HIS A 310 7.97 -17.30 22.13
N THR A 311 6.87 -17.05 22.85
CA THR A 311 5.54 -16.90 22.27
C THR A 311 5.04 -15.50 22.58
N LEU A 312 4.97 -14.66 21.55
CA LEU A 312 4.46 -13.30 21.67
C LEU A 312 2.94 -13.35 21.66
N LYS A 313 2.33 -12.79 22.70
CA LYS A 313 0.88 -12.68 22.90
C LYS A 313 0.57 -11.23 23.29
N GLY A 314 -0.49 -10.67 22.74
CA GLY A 314 -0.87 -9.27 22.99
C GLY A 314 -1.74 -8.67 21.89
N PHE A 315 -1.69 -9.24 20.69
CA PHE A 315 -2.49 -8.82 19.55
C PHE A 315 -3.98 -9.15 19.72
N LYS A 316 -4.84 -8.20 19.34
CA LYS A 316 -6.29 -8.34 19.46
C LYS A 316 -6.89 -9.09 18.27
N ASP A 317 -6.21 -9.08 17.13
CA ASP A 317 -6.63 -9.75 15.89
C ASP A 317 -5.50 -10.58 15.26
N ALA A 318 -5.77 -11.21 14.12
CA ALA A 318 -4.84 -12.05 13.38
C ALA A 318 -3.55 -11.27 13.02
N VAL A 319 -2.41 -11.96 13.14
CA VAL A 319 -1.11 -11.44 12.66
C VAL A 319 -0.97 -11.82 11.21
N THR A 320 -0.79 -10.83 10.35
CA THR A 320 -0.89 -10.95 8.89
C THR A 320 0.42 -10.64 8.19
N GLY A 321 1.33 -9.87 8.81
CA GLY A 321 2.65 -9.60 8.28
C GLY A 321 3.74 -9.82 9.32
N ILE A 322 4.82 -10.50 8.94
CA ILE A 322 6.04 -10.63 9.72
C ILE A 322 7.24 -10.43 8.80
N ASP A 323 8.21 -9.68 9.29
CA ASP A 323 9.53 -9.63 8.68
C ASP A 323 10.61 -9.44 9.75
N VAL A 324 11.82 -9.92 9.49
CA VAL A 324 12.97 -9.77 10.38
C VAL A 324 13.83 -8.62 9.88
N HIS A 325 14.20 -7.71 10.77
CA HIS A 325 15.07 -6.59 10.42
C HIS A 325 16.44 -7.11 9.95
N PRO A 326 17.10 -6.47 8.97
CA PRO A 326 18.43 -6.88 8.45
C PRO A 326 19.56 -6.99 9.49
N ALA A 327 19.36 -6.46 10.69
CA ALA A 327 20.30 -6.60 11.82
C ALA A 327 20.21 -7.97 12.53
N GLY A 328 19.21 -8.80 12.21
CA GLY A 328 18.99 -10.14 12.80
C GLY A 328 18.42 -10.17 14.23
N LYS A 329 18.32 -9.02 14.89
CA LYS A 329 17.86 -8.91 16.29
C LYS A 329 16.44 -8.39 16.47
N LEU A 330 15.93 -7.64 15.49
CA LEU A 330 14.63 -6.98 15.58
C LEU A 330 13.63 -7.71 14.69
N LEU A 331 12.40 -7.81 15.16
CA LEU A 331 11.28 -8.43 14.47
C LEU A 331 10.16 -7.41 14.29
N GLY A 332 9.72 -7.21 13.06
CA GLY A 332 8.54 -6.41 12.73
C GLY A 332 7.32 -7.32 12.64
N VAL A 333 6.26 -6.94 13.35
CA VAL A 333 4.99 -7.66 13.35
C VAL A 333 3.87 -6.68 13.00
N ALA A 334 3.05 -7.02 12.01
CA ALA A 334 1.84 -6.30 11.65
C ALA A 334 0.61 -7.16 11.89
N SER A 335 -0.40 -6.55 12.50
CA SER A 335 -1.68 -7.20 12.75
C SER A 335 -2.84 -6.42 12.13
N ARG A 336 -3.93 -7.14 11.85
CA ARG A 336 -5.19 -6.58 11.39
C ARG A 336 -5.88 -5.72 12.44
N ASP A 337 -5.46 -5.79 13.71
CA ASP A 337 -5.97 -4.95 14.81
C ASP A 337 -5.51 -3.48 14.73
N ALA A 338 -4.91 -3.10 13.60
CA ALA A 338 -4.40 -1.78 13.31
C ALA A 338 -3.18 -1.39 14.13
N THR A 339 -2.47 -2.39 14.65
CA THR A 339 -1.20 -2.22 15.33
C THR A 339 -0.06 -2.83 14.52
N TRP A 340 1.08 -2.16 14.54
CA TRP A 340 2.35 -2.78 14.17
C TRP A 340 3.34 -2.58 15.31
N ALA A 341 4.18 -3.58 15.53
CA ALA A 341 5.06 -3.62 16.68
C ALA A 341 6.45 -4.15 16.31
N LEU A 342 7.46 -3.65 17.01
CA LEU A 342 8.84 -4.10 16.94
C LEU A 342 9.18 -4.88 18.20
N TYR A 343 9.69 -6.09 18.03
CA TYR A 343 10.14 -6.96 19.11
C TYR A 343 11.63 -7.22 18.99
N ASP A 344 12.29 -7.39 20.13
CA ASP A 344 13.62 -8.00 20.18
C ASP A 344 13.48 -9.53 20.15
N ILE A 345 14.18 -10.18 19.22
CA ILE A 345 14.12 -11.63 18.98
C ILE A 345 14.72 -12.41 20.16
N GLU A 346 15.77 -11.88 20.79
CA GLU A 346 16.47 -12.60 21.85
C GLU A 346 15.71 -12.56 23.18
N SER A 347 15.16 -11.39 23.53
CA SER A 347 14.43 -11.19 24.78
C SER A 347 12.93 -11.42 24.67
N GLY A 348 12.36 -11.39 23.46
CA GLY A 348 10.92 -11.48 23.22
C GLY A 348 10.14 -10.26 23.73
N LYS A 349 10.82 -9.15 24.04
CA LYS A 349 10.19 -7.93 24.56
C LYS A 349 9.72 -7.04 23.42
N ALA A 350 8.51 -6.47 23.56
CA ALA A 350 8.03 -5.41 22.69
C ALA A 350 8.85 -4.14 22.96
N LEU A 351 9.53 -3.65 21.93
CA LEU A 351 10.29 -2.39 21.97
C LEU A 351 9.38 -1.22 21.62
N ILE A 352 8.64 -1.35 20.51
CA ILE A 352 7.64 -0.38 20.07
C ILE A 352 6.35 -1.12 19.77
N SER A 353 5.22 -0.55 20.19
CA SER A 353 3.91 -0.85 19.63
C SER A 353 3.31 0.47 19.17
N ILE A 354 3.00 0.57 17.88
CA ILE A 354 2.27 1.71 17.33
C ILE A 354 0.86 1.25 17.03
N ASP A 355 -0.08 1.87 17.72
CA ASP A 355 -1.50 1.75 17.43
C ASP A 355 -1.91 2.78 16.39
N ALA A 356 -2.97 2.49 15.64
CA ALA A 356 -3.57 3.49 14.77
C ALA A 356 -3.88 4.79 15.54
N PRO A 357 -3.62 5.96 14.93
CA PRO A 357 -3.98 7.25 15.50
C PRO A 357 -5.45 7.25 15.91
N ALA A 358 -5.73 7.83 17.09
CA ALA A 358 -7.10 8.02 17.54
C ALA A 358 -7.91 8.78 16.48
N SER A 359 -9.16 8.35 16.25
CA SER A 359 -10.06 8.95 15.28
C SER A 359 -10.12 10.48 15.47
N GLY A 360 -9.57 11.24 14.51
CA GLY A 360 -9.53 12.71 14.51
C GLY A 360 -8.14 13.35 14.66
N ALA A 361 -7.06 12.59 14.85
CA ALA A 361 -5.70 13.13 14.94
C ALA A 361 -4.99 13.33 13.58
N GLU A 362 -5.45 12.67 12.52
CA GLU A 362 -4.91 12.82 11.15
C GLU A 362 -5.92 13.53 10.24
N THR A 363 -5.41 14.20 9.20
CA THR A 363 -6.23 14.78 8.13
C THR A 363 -7.19 13.73 7.55
N GLU A 364 -8.42 14.13 7.21
CA GLU A 364 -9.47 13.22 6.69
C GLU A 364 -9.00 12.37 5.51
N GLU A 365 -8.12 12.92 4.68
CA GLU A 365 -7.48 12.21 3.57
C GLU A 365 -6.59 11.05 4.03
N GLU A 366 -5.92 11.13 5.18
CA GLU A 366 -5.04 10.08 5.71
C GLU A 366 -5.81 8.97 6.44
N ALA A 367 -6.93 9.32 7.08
CA ALA A 367 -7.85 8.39 7.70
C ALA A 367 -8.65 7.55 6.69
N ALA A 368 -8.84 8.05 5.46
CA ALA A 368 -9.61 7.39 4.40
C ALA A 368 -9.06 6.01 3.95
N GLY A 369 -7.82 5.67 4.34
CA GLY A 369 -7.13 4.44 3.94
C GLY A 369 -7.11 3.31 4.97
N GLY A 370 -7.89 3.44 6.06
CA GLY A 370 -7.94 2.47 7.17
C GLY A 370 -6.59 2.18 7.81
N TYR A 371 -6.55 1.29 8.80
CA TYR A 371 -5.30 0.88 9.48
C TYR A 371 -5.17 -0.63 9.62
N ALA A 372 -6.08 -1.41 9.05
CA ALA A 372 -5.99 -2.87 9.09
C ALA A 372 -4.82 -3.32 8.21
N TYR A 373 -3.70 -3.72 8.82
CA TYR A 373 -2.51 -4.15 8.09
C TYR A 373 -2.65 -5.62 7.64
N GLU A 374 -2.23 -5.89 6.41
CA GLU A 374 -2.26 -7.23 5.79
C GLU A 374 -0.85 -7.73 5.42
N SER A 375 0.12 -6.83 5.27
CA SER A 375 1.50 -7.17 4.92
C SER A 375 2.49 -6.20 5.57
N LEU A 376 3.72 -6.68 5.79
CA LEU A 376 4.82 -5.91 6.36
C LEU A 376 6.14 -6.35 5.73
N ALA A 377 6.99 -5.39 5.40
CA ALA A 377 8.35 -5.65 4.91
C ALA A 377 9.30 -4.56 5.43
N PHE A 378 10.53 -4.93 5.77
CA PHE A 378 11.62 -4.00 6.02
C PHE A 378 12.32 -3.64 4.73
N HIS A 379 12.72 -2.37 4.65
CA HIS A 379 13.68 -1.97 3.65
C HIS A 379 15.04 -2.63 3.94
N PRO A 380 15.84 -3.03 2.94
CA PRO A 380 17.06 -3.77 3.22
C PRO A 380 18.18 -2.92 3.87
N ASP A 381 18.02 -1.58 3.97
CA ASP A 381 18.89 -0.76 4.84
C ASP A 381 18.44 -0.74 6.31
N GLY A 382 17.27 -1.31 6.64
CA GLY A 382 16.72 -1.38 8.00
C GLY A 382 16.08 -0.09 8.53
N GLN A 383 16.26 1.05 7.85
CA GLN A 383 15.73 2.33 8.34
C GLN A 383 14.23 2.51 8.09
N LEU A 384 13.68 1.88 7.06
CA LEU A 384 12.29 2.03 6.65
C LEU A 384 11.53 0.71 6.81
N LEU A 385 10.26 0.82 7.18
CA LEU A 385 9.30 -0.27 7.27
C LEU A 385 8.10 0.06 6.41
N ALA A 386 7.72 -0.80 5.47
CA ALA A 386 6.47 -0.68 4.73
C ALA A 386 5.40 -1.58 5.32
N THR A 387 4.19 -1.04 5.44
CA THR A 387 2.99 -1.76 5.86
C THR A 387 1.90 -1.56 4.82
N GLY A 388 1.28 -2.65 4.36
CA GLY A 388 0.18 -2.61 3.40
C GLY A 388 -1.16 -2.77 4.11
N THR A 389 -2.15 -1.93 3.80
CA THR A 389 -3.49 -2.04 4.40
C THR A 389 -4.49 -2.80 3.54
N LYS A 390 -5.59 -3.19 4.18
CA LYS A 390 -6.76 -3.80 3.55
C LYS A 390 -7.42 -2.88 2.51
N GLU A 391 -7.31 -1.57 2.68
CA GLU A 391 -7.87 -0.56 1.78
C GLU A 391 -6.94 -0.22 0.61
N GLY A 392 -5.80 -0.90 0.49
CA GLY A 392 -4.88 -0.70 -0.63
C GLY A 392 -3.92 0.47 -0.47
N VAL A 393 -3.73 0.95 0.77
CA VAL A 393 -2.78 2.01 1.09
C VAL A 393 -1.49 1.41 1.62
N ILE A 394 -0.36 1.82 1.06
CA ILE A 394 0.96 1.44 1.58
C ILE A 394 1.45 2.60 2.44
N ARG A 395 1.71 2.33 3.72
CA ARG A 395 2.34 3.29 4.62
C ARG A 395 3.79 2.90 4.82
N VAL A 396 4.68 3.88 4.72
CA VAL A 396 6.10 3.72 5.03
C VAL A 396 6.41 4.48 6.31
N TRP A 397 7.04 3.77 7.23
CA TRP A 397 7.40 4.24 8.55
C TRP A 397 8.92 4.32 8.65
N ASP A 398 9.42 5.34 9.34
CA ASP A 398 10.79 5.36 9.81
C ASP A 398 10.88 4.54 11.11
N VAL A 399 11.71 3.50 11.09
CA VAL A 399 11.88 2.57 12.21
C VAL A 399 12.42 3.31 13.43
N LYS A 400 13.30 4.32 13.23
CA LYS A 400 13.99 5.01 14.34
C LYS A 400 13.06 5.86 15.18
N THR A 401 12.30 6.70 14.48
CA THR A 401 11.41 7.68 15.09
C THR A 401 10.02 7.11 15.32
N ALA A 402 9.74 5.93 14.77
CA ALA A 402 8.39 5.36 14.71
C ALA A 402 7.41 6.30 13.99
N ALA A 403 7.91 7.29 13.25
CA ALA A 403 7.09 8.29 12.58
C ALA A 403 6.74 7.81 11.17
N LYS A 404 5.57 8.22 10.71
CA LYS A 404 5.12 7.99 9.34
C LYS A 404 5.98 8.83 8.40
N ALA A 405 6.75 8.18 7.53
CA ALA A 405 7.59 8.85 6.56
C ALA A 405 6.76 9.28 5.33
N THR A 406 6.07 8.33 4.71
CA THR A 406 5.30 8.57 3.47
C THR A 406 4.11 7.62 3.34
N THR A 407 3.10 8.03 2.59
CA THR A 407 1.95 7.17 2.23
C THR A 407 1.84 7.07 0.72
N PHE A 408 1.82 5.85 0.18
CA PHE A 408 1.54 5.60 -1.23
C PHE A 408 0.10 5.16 -1.42
N ARG A 409 -0.56 5.80 -2.38
CA ARG A 409 -1.91 5.46 -2.83
C ARG A 409 -1.87 5.17 -4.32
N GLY A 410 -2.00 3.91 -4.67
CA GLY A 410 -2.13 3.51 -6.06
C GLY A 410 -3.54 3.79 -6.56
N SER A 411 -3.66 4.50 -7.69
CA SER A 411 -4.95 4.76 -8.35
C SER A 411 -5.74 3.49 -8.74
N GLN A 412 -5.11 2.32 -8.67
CA GLN A 412 -5.66 1.03 -9.12
C GLN A 412 -5.61 -0.06 -8.02
N VAL A 413 -4.99 0.23 -6.87
CA VAL A 413 -4.86 -0.68 -5.73
C VAL A 413 -5.98 -0.33 -4.77
N GLY A 414 -7.24 -0.56 -5.18
CA GLY A 414 -8.41 -0.34 -4.32
C GLY A 414 -8.71 -1.53 -3.40
N SER A 415 -7.77 -2.48 -3.27
CA SER A 415 -7.94 -3.78 -2.61
C SER A 415 -6.77 -4.05 -1.66
N ALA A 416 -6.95 -5.04 -0.78
CA ALA A 416 -6.01 -5.37 0.28
C ALA A 416 -4.61 -5.72 -0.25
N ILE A 417 -3.56 -5.08 0.26
CA ILE A 417 -2.19 -5.38 -0.16
C ILE A 417 -1.69 -6.63 0.56
N THR A 418 -1.60 -7.74 -0.17
CA THR A 418 -1.22 -9.05 0.37
C THR A 418 0.28 -9.27 0.42
N ALA A 419 1.03 -8.66 -0.50
CA ALA A 419 2.47 -8.82 -0.58
C ALA A 419 3.18 -7.50 -0.85
N LEU A 420 4.29 -7.32 -0.14
CA LEU A 420 5.21 -6.18 -0.26
C LEU A 420 6.62 -6.73 -0.33
N SER A 421 7.40 -6.26 -1.30
CA SER A 421 8.80 -6.62 -1.41
C SER A 421 9.63 -5.41 -1.82
N PHE A 422 10.68 -5.14 -1.05
CA PHE A 422 11.66 -4.11 -1.39
C PHE A 422 12.71 -4.68 -2.32
N SER A 423 13.13 -3.88 -3.30
CA SER A 423 14.28 -4.23 -4.11
C SER A 423 15.57 -3.95 -3.35
N GLU A 424 16.55 -4.84 -3.50
CA GLU A 424 17.90 -4.66 -2.96
C GLU A 424 18.64 -3.44 -3.52
N ASN A 425 18.13 -2.84 -4.60
CA ASN A 425 18.64 -1.57 -5.10
C ASN A 425 18.34 -0.37 -4.16
N GLY A 426 17.40 -0.53 -3.22
CA GLY A 426 17.03 0.48 -2.23
C GLY A 426 16.06 1.57 -2.68
N TYR A 427 15.55 1.49 -3.91
CA TYR A 427 14.72 2.53 -4.50
C TYR A 427 13.33 2.04 -4.87
N TYR A 428 13.17 0.75 -5.17
CA TYR A 428 11.90 0.20 -5.60
C TYR A 428 11.19 -0.59 -4.51
N LEU A 429 9.88 -0.40 -4.41
CA LEU A 429 8.96 -1.17 -3.60
C LEU A 429 7.89 -1.75 -4.52
N ALA A 430 7.77 -3.07 -4.59
CA ALA A 430 6.71 -3.74 -5.30
C ALA A 430 5.58 -4.09 -4.33
N ALA A 431 4.35 -3.86 -4.78
CA ALA A 431 3.14 -4.16 -4.03
C ALA A 431 2.15 -4.91 -4.91
N ALA A 432 1.62 -5.99 -4.38
CA ALA A 432 0.53 -6.74 -5.00
C ALA A 432 -0.75 -6.61 -4.16
N ALA A 433 -1.87 -6.39 -4.86
CA ALA A 433 -3.19 -6.36 -4.25
C ALA A 433 -3.88 -7.71 -4.38
N LYS A 434 -4.66 -8.06 -3.37
CA LYS A 434 -5.49 -9.24 -3.32
C LYS A 434 -6.49 -9.24 -4.47
N ASN A 435 -6.59 -10.37 -5.16
CA ASN A 435 -7.51 -10.59 -6.27
C ASN A 435 -7.33 -9.57 -7.41
N SER A 436 -6.13 -9.01 -7.54
CA SER A 436 -5.77 -8.14 -8.65
C SER A 436 -4.79 -8.85 -9.57
N THR A 437 -4.88 -8.52 -10.85
CA THR A 437 -3.93 -8.96 -11.88
C THR A 437 -2.74 -8.01 -12.00
N ILE A 438 -2.69 -6.97 -11.16
CA ILE A 438 -1.80 -5.83 -11.30
C ILE A 438 -0.82 -5.78 -10.11
N VAL A 439 0.46 -5.69 -10.43
CA VAL A 439 1.52 -5.38 -9.46
C VAL A 439 2.03 -3.97 -9.73
N GLN A 440 2.06 -3.14 -8.69
CA GLN A 440 2.59 -1.78 -8.80
C GLN A 440 3.98 -1.69 -8.19
N VAL A 441 4.91 -1.08 -8.92
CA VAL A 441 6.25 -0.78 -8.44
C VAL A 441 6.37 0.71 -8.21
N TRP A 442 6.78 1.09 -7.01
CA TRP A 442 6.93 2.46 -6.53
C TRP A 442 8.40 2.85 -6.46
N ASP A 443 8.77 4.05 -6.89
CA ASP A 443 10.10 4.63 -6.60
C ASP A 443 10.02 5.48 -5.33
N LEU A 444 10.74 5.06 -4.29
CA LEU A 444 10.77 5.70 -2.97
C LEU A 444 11.36 7.12 -3.01
N ARG A 445 12.18 7.46 -4.02
CA ARG A 445 12.79 8.80 -4.10
C ARG A 445 11.85 9.82 -4.72
N LYS A 446 11.07 9.38 -5.70
CA LYS A 446 10.11 10.22 -6.43
C LYS A 446 8.72 10.18 -5.84
N LEU A 447 8.48 9.22 -4.95
CA LEU A 447 7.19 8.92 -4.33
C LEU A 447 6.08 8.72 -5.36
N SER A 448 6.43 8.10 -6.49
CA SER A 448 5.54 7.90 -7.64
C SER A 448 5.60 6.47 -8.14
N VAL A 449 4.55 6.03 -8.84
CA VAL A 449 4.54 4.74 -9.54
C VAL A 449 5.61 4.75 -10.64
N ALA A 450 6.59 3.86 -10.51
CA ALA A 450 7.68 3.66 -11.46
C ALA A 450 7.28 2.73 -12.61
N GLY A 451 6.39 1.78 -12.34
CA GLY A 451 5.87 0.85 -13.34
C GLY A 451 4.66 0.10 -12.80
N THR A 452 3.76 -0.26 -13.72
CA THR A 452 2.62 -1.13 -13.45
C THR A 452 2.81 -2.39 -14.29
N ILE A 453 2.78 -3.54 -13.65
CA ILE A 453 2.95 -4.84 -14.29
C ILE A 453 1.59 -5.51 -14.30
N GLU A 454 1.08 -5.81 -15.49
CA GLU A 454 -0.12 -6.62 -15.68
C GLU A 454 0.31 -8.08 -15.80
N ALA A 455 0.08 -8.86 -14.74
CA ALA A 455 0.42 -10.27 -14.70
C ALA A 455 -0.48 -11.10 -15.64
N ALA A 456 -1.69 -10.63 -15.94
CA ALA A 456 -2.61 -11.29 -16.85
C ALA A 456 -2.62 -10.60 -18.22
N VAL A 457 -1.99 -11.22 -19.22
CA VAL A 457 -2.12 -10.78 -20.62
C VAL A 457 -3.17 -11.62 -21.37
N ASN A 458 -3.56 -12.81 -20.89
CA ASN A 458 -4.38 -13.75 -21.69
C ASN A 458 -5.50 -14.53 -20.97
N SER A 459 -5.77 -14.33 -19.67
CA SER A 459 -6.91 -14.99 -19.01
C SER A 459 -7.31 -14.32 -17.69
N ASP A 460 -8.60 -14.12 -17.49
CA ASP A 460 -9.23 -13.45 -16.33
C ASP A 460 -9.02 -14.16 -14.97
N ASP A 461 -8.28 -15.27 -14.93
CA ASP A 461 -8.09 -16.14 -13.74
C ASP A 461 -6.67 -16.12 -13.11
N SER A 462 -5.76 -15.25 -13.57
CA SER A 462 -4.40 -15.14 -13.01
C SER A 462 -4.36 -14.12 -11.86
N LEU A 463 -4.84 -14.50 -10.67
CA LEU A 463 -4.75 -13.67 -9.47
C LEU A 463 -3.32 -13.68 -8.91
N VAL A 464 -2.80 -12.53 -8.49
CA VAL A 464 -1.49 -12.44 -7.84
C VAL A 464 -1.63 -12.75 -6.34
N SER A 465 -0.83 -13.69 -5.87
CA SER A 465 -0.72 -14.09 -4.46
C SER A 465 0.45 -13.38 -3.78
N ASP A 466 1.63 -13.41 -4.40
CA ASP A 466 2.89 -12.96 -3.78
C ASP A 466 3.87 -12.35 -4.79
N VAL A 467 4.81 -11.56 -4.28
CA VAL A 467 5.83 -10.85 -5.06
C VAL A 467 7.16 -10.85 -4.32
N ALA A 468 8.23 -11.25 -5.00
CA ALA A 468 9.58 -11.28 -4.43
C ALA A 468 10.61 -10.68 -5.40
N PHE A 469 11.32 -9.67 -4.94
CA PHE A 469 12.52 -9.20 -5.64
C PHE A 469 13.68 -10.16 -5.45
N ASP A 470 14.47 -10.27 -6.50
CA ASP A 470 15.70 -11.03 -6.49
C ASP A 470 16.81 -10.31 -5.68
N PRO A 471 17.63 -11.02 -4.89
CA PRO A 471 18.75 -10.44 -4.15
C PRO A 471 19.77 -9.69 -5.03
N SER A 472 19.94 -10.10 -6.29
CA SER A 472 20.83 -9.40 -7.23
C SER A 472 20.21 -8.13 -7.84
N ALA A 473 18.95 -7.83 -7.50
CA ALA A 473 18.13 -6.75 -8.06
C ALA A 473 17.96 -6.81 -9.58
N GLN A 474 18.09 -7.98 -10.21
CA GLN A 474 17.90 -8.14 -11.66
C GLN A 474 16.47 -8.55 -12.02
N PHE A 475 15.81 -9.30 -11.14
CA PHE A 475 14.52 -9.92 -11.43
C PHE A 475 13.47 -9.55 -10.39
N LEU A 476 12.22 -9.65 -10.82
CA LEU A 476 11.03 -9.60 -9.97
C LEU A 476 10.20 -10.85 -10.28
N ALA A 477 9.98 -11.68 -9.26
CA ALA A 477 9.02 -12.77 -9.35
C ALA A 477 7.63 -12.24 -8.97
N VAL A 478 6.66 -12.49 -9.84
CA VAL A 478 5.24 -12.27 -9.57
C VAL A 478 4.57 -13.62 -9.63
N VAL A 479 3.83 -13.95 -8.58
CA VAL A 479 3.35 -15.29 -8.35
C VAL A 479 1.85 -15.30 -8.16
N GLY A 480 1.18 -16.22 -8.83
CA GLY A 480 -0.26 -16.41 -8.79
C GLY A 480 -0.64 -17.85 -9.16
N SER A 481 -1.50 -18.01 -10.16
CA SER A 481 -1.70 -19.32 -10.82
C SER A 481 -0.40 -19.82 -11.48
N ASP A 482 0.30 -18.90 -12.16
CA ASP A 482 1.61 -19.12 -12.77
C ASP A 482 2.69 -18.33 -12.03
N ALA A 483 3.95 -18.78 -12.10
CA ALA A 483 5.09 -17.96 -11.65
C ALA A 483 5.67 -17.21 -12.86
N LYS A 484 5.70 -15.89 -12.80
CA LYS A 484 6.23 -15.03 -13.87
C LYS A 484 7.46 -14.27 -13.37
N VAL A 485 8.51 -14.29 -14.17
CA VAL A 485 9.75 -13.57 -13.87
C VAL A 485 9.88 -12.37 -14.81
N TYR A 486 9.98 -11.18 -14.23
CA TYR A 486 10.14 -9.92 -14.94
C TYR A 486 11.55 -9.36 -14.76
N ALA A 487 12.07 -8.71 -15.80
CA ALA A 487 13.32 -7.95 -15.70
C ALA A 487 13.12 -6.63 -14.93
N ASN A 488 14.05 -6.29 -14.04
CA ASN A 488 14.04 -5.00 -13.35
C ASN A 488 14.25 -3.84 -14.34
N LYS A 489 13.55 -2.71 -14.13
CA LYS A 489 13.52 -1.49 -14.96
C LYS A 489 12.77 -1.59 -16.30
N SER A 490 12.93 -2.68 -17.06
CA SER A 490 12.19 -2.85 -18.32
C SER A 490 10.81 -3.47 -18.13
N TRP A 491 10.59 -4.16 -16.99
CA TRP A 491 9.35 -4.85 -16.65
C TRP A 491 8.83 -5.78 -17.75
N SER A 492 9.75 -6.27 -18.59
CA SER A 492 9.47 -7.25 -19.64
C SER A 492 9.41 -8.64 -19.04
N LEU A 493 8.39 -9.41 -19.41
CA LEU A 493 8.26 -10.81 -19.05
C LEU A 493 9.41 -11.62 -19.68
N LEU A 494 10.18 -12.32 -18.86
CA LEU A 494 11.30 -13.17 -19.29
C LEU A 494 10.93 -14.64 -19.31
N TYR A 495 10.16 -15.09 -18.32
CA TYR A 495 9.82 -16.49 -18.14
C TYR A 495 8.44 -16.64 -17.47
N THR A 496 7.70 -17.66 -17.91
CA THR A 496 6.44 -18.10 -17.30
C THR A 496 6.57 -19.57 -16.94
N PHE A 497 6.22 -19.92 -15.72
CA PHE A 497 6.17 -21.27 -15.22
C PHE A 497 4.72 -21.76 -15.09
N ASP A 498 4.34 -22.69 -15.98
CA ASP A 498 2.97 -23.24 -16.07
C ASP A 498 2.86 -24.66 -15.46
N GLY A 499 3.86 -25.09 -14.69
CA GLY A 499 3.95 -26.49 -14.24
C GLY A 499 2.97 -26.89 -13.13
N ASN A 500 2.13 -25.99 -12.63
CA ASN A 500 1.42 -26.18 -11.37
C ASN A 500 -0.03 -26.66 -11.53
N ALA A 501 -0.44 -27.58 -10.65
CA ALA A 501 -1.81 -28.10 -10.61
C ALA A 501 -2.74 -27.24 -9.75
N ALA A 502 -2.19 -26.35 -8.93
CA ALA A 502 -2.92 -25.45 -8.03
C ALA A 502 -2.16 -24.13 -7.88
N GLU A 503 -2.87 -23.10 -7.39
CA GLU A 503 -2.31 -21.76 -7.17
C GLU A 503 -1.05 -21.78 -6.31
N ILE A 504 -0.10 -20.94 -6.70
CA ILE A 504 1.10 -20.70 -5.94
C ILE A 504 0.79 -19.65 -4.87
N THR A 505 1.26 -19.93 -3.66
CA THR A 505 0.98 -19.09 -2.49
C THR A 505 2.12 -18.15 -2.15
N SER A 506 3.37 -18.58 -2.33
CA SER A 506 4.56 -17.80 -1.99
C SER A 506 5.75 -18.22 -2.84
N ALA A 507 6.68 -17.29 -3.04
CA ALA A 507 7.94 -17.58 -3.71
C ALA A 507 9.09 -16.76 -3.15
N ASP A 508 10.28 -17.35 -3.21
CA ASP A 508 11.50 -16.74 -2.73
C ASP A 508 12.69 -17.13 -3.61
N TRP A 509 13.71 -16.29 -3.65
CA TRP A 509 14.88 -16.45 -4.52
C TRP A 509 16.06 -17.03 -3.74
N ASP A 510 16.72 -18.03 -4.32
CA ASP A 510 17.96 -18.56 -3.79
C ASP A 510 19.12 -17.61 -4.12
N ALA A 511 19.75 -17.05 -3.08
CA ALA A 511 20.88 -16.14 -3.20
C ALA A 511 22.14 -16.76 -3.85
N LYS A 512 22.23 -18.09 -3.94
CA LYS A 512 23.38 -18.80 -4.54
C LYS A 512 23.35 -18.77 -6.06
N ASP A 513 22.29 -19.32 -6.63
CA ASP A 513 22.21 -19.66 -8.05
C ASP A 513 21.17 -18.78 -8.79
N GLY A 514 20.40 -17.96 -8.07
CA GLY A 514 19.26 -17.24 -8.62
C GLY A 514 18.12 -18.18 -9.02
N SER A 515 18.02 -19.33 -8.35
CA SER A 515 16.91 -20.26 -8.54
C SER A 515 15.68 -19.77 -7.77
N LEU A 516 14.52 -19.81 -8.38
CA LEU A 516 13.24 -19.48 -7.76
C LEU A 516 12.69 -20.71 -7.03
N VAL A 517 12.42 -20.59 -5.74
CA VAL A 517 11.71 -21.60 -4.97
C VAL A 517 10.26 -21.18 -4.80
N VAL A 518 9.37 -22.10 -5.14
CA VAL A 518 7.94 -21.86 -5.30
C VAL A 518 7.18 -22.83 -4.40
N ALA A 519 6.25 -22.30 -3.61
CA ALA A 519 5.37 -23.09 -2.76
C ALA A 519 3.92 -23.02 -3.22
N SER A 520 3.34 -24.19 -3.48
CA SER A 520 2.00 -24.30 -4.07
C SER A 520 0.98 -24.91 -3.10
N LEU A 521 -0.30 -24.59 -3.33
CA LEU A 521 -1.41 -25.13 -2.54
C LEU A 521 -1.56 -26.65 -2.70
N ASP A 522 -0.97 -27.23 -3.75
CA ASP A 522 -0.85 -28.67 -3.99
C ASP A 522 0.09 -29.39 -3.00
N ARG A 523 0.70 -28.64 -2.06
CA ARG A 523 1.69 -29.06 -1.04
C ARG A 523 3.07 -29.36 -1.61
N THR A 524 3.29 -29.00 -2.87
CA THR A 524 4.59 -29.19 -3.51
C THR A 524 5.47 -27.97 -3.30
N LEU A 525 6.74 -28.25 -3.01
CA LEU A 525 7.80 -27.27 -3.08
C LEU A 525 8.62 -27.55 -4.33
N ARG A 526 8.76 -26.53 -5.18
CA ARG A 526 9.40 -26.67 -6.48
C ARG A 526 10.54 -25.66 -6.58
N THR A 527 11.70 -26.12 -7.03
CA THR A 527 12.82 -25.24 -7.35
C THR A 527 12.94 -25.14 -8.87
N VAL A 528 12.85 -23.92 -9.37
CA VAL A 528 12.99 -23.57 -10.78
C VAL A 528 14.28 -22.79 -10.94
N GLY A 529 15.17 -23.26 -11.78
CA GLY A 529 16.49 -22.65 -11.97
C GLY A 529 17.08 -23.03 -13.31
N VAL A 530 18.31 -22.61 -13.55
CA VAL A 530 19.07 -23.07 -14.72
C VAL A 530 19.33 -24.57 -14.54
N PRO A 531 18.88 -25.45 -15.46
CA PRO A 531 19.17 -26.88 -15.35
C PRO A 531 20.69 -27.09 -15.32
N SER A 532 21.18 -27.75 -14.28
CA SER A 532 22.58 -28.16 -14.17
C SER A 532 22.91 -29.07 -15.36
N GLN A 533 23.89 -28.66 -16.19
CA GLN A 533 24.39 -29.50 -17.28
C GLN A 533 25.14 -30.73 -16.78
#